data_AF-A0A6A4UB64-F1
#
_entry.id   AF-A0A6A4UB64-F1
#
_cell.length_a   1.000
_cell.length_b   1.000
_cell.length_c   1.000
_cell.angle_alpha   90.00
_cell.angle_beta   90.00
_cell.angle_gamma   90.00
#
_symmetry.space_group_name_H-M   'P 1'
#
loop_
_entity.id
_entity.type
_entity.pdbx_description
1 polymer ?
#
loop_
_entity_poly.entity_id
_entity_poly.type
_entity_poly.pdbx_seq_one_letter_code
_entity_poly.pdbx_strand_id
1 'polypeptide(L)'
;MYYYTILTLHIVFAGVWLINLASEPVLRNQIITNKNKSGERKFISLYLTFANLLGIIGAVGILFTGVFLVLNSAYGFFSMADNHWLATKQMLMVVLLIIIGVVIIPTAKKLRRIIGADLESSASISEDGYNALKKLYLTNKVINIIVFINFLFAITHRYIG
;
A
#
# COMPACT_ATOMS: atom_id res chain seq x y z
N MET A 1 29.25 -5.09 5.34
CA MET A 1 28.28 -6.01 5.96
C MET A 1 26.89 -5.36 6.10
N TYR A 2 26.78 -4.15 6.67
CA TYR A 2 25.48 -3.46 6.87
C TYR A 2 24.67 -3.19 5.60
N TYR A 3 25.31 -2.79 4.49
CA TYR A 3 24.62 -2.48 3.23
C TYR A 3 23.77 -3.65 2.71
N TYR A 4 24.34 -4.86 2.63
CA TYR A 4 23.63 -6.02 2.13
C TYR A 4 22.46 -6.42 3.03
N THR A 5 22.59 -6.30 4.34
CA THR A 5 21.48 -6.52 5.28
C THR A 5 20.33 -5.54 5.04
N ILE A 6 20.63 -4.25 4.89
CA ILE A 6 19.61 -3.23 4.61
C ILE A 6 18.95 -3.47 3.25
N LEU A 7 19.74 -3.85 2.24
CA LEU A 7 19.23 -4.19 0.91
C LEU A 7 18.28 -5.38 0.96
N THR A 8 18.64 -6.46 1.67
CA THR A 8 17.75 -7.62 1.86
C THR A 8 16.46 -7.22 2.55
N LEU A 9 16.53 -6.43 3.62
CA LEU A 9 15.33 -5.93 4.31
C LEU A 9 14.46 -5.07 3.38
N HIS A 10 15.07 -4.19 2.57
CA HIS A 10 14.36 -3.38 1.60
C HIS A 10 13.56 -4.23 0.60
N ILE A 11 14.18 -5.29 0.09
CA ILE A 11 13.53 -6.25 -0.83
C ILE A 11 12.39 -6.98 -0.12
N VAL A 12 12.59 -7.43 1.13
CA VAL A 12 11.53 -8.08 1.91
C VAL A 12 10.34 -7.15 2.14
N PHE A 13 10.58 -5.89 2.52
CA PHE A 13 9.50 -4.91 2.70
C PHE A 13 8.78 -4.58 1.38
N ALA A 14 9.51 -4.52 0.26
CA ALA A 14 8.90 -4.41 -1.07
C ALA A 14 8.00 -5.61 -1.38
N GLY A 15 8.44 -6.82 -1.06
CA GLY A 15 7.64 -8.03 -1.17
C GLY A 15 6.37 -7.96 -0.31
N VAL A 16 6.48 -7.56 0.95
CA VAL A 16 5.31 -7.37 1.85
C VAL A 16 4.31 -6.38 1.28
N TRP A 17 4.77 -5.26 0.71
CA TRP A 17 3.87 -4.31 0.08
C TRP A 17 3.19 -4.90 -1.15
N LEU A 18 3.91 -5.65 -1.99
CA LEU A 18 3.35 -6.32 -3.17
C LEU A 18 2.28 -7.37 -2.84
N ILE A 19 2.27 -7.94 -1.63
CA ILE A 19 1.19 -8.84 -1.20
C ILE A 19 -0.17 -8.14 -1.29
N ASN A 20 -0.25 -6.82 -1.08
CA ASN A 20 -1.51 -6.07 -1.24
C ASN A 20 -2.10 -6.19 -2.65
N LEU A 21 -1.25 -6.32 -3.67
CA LEU A 21 -1.67 -6.49 -5.06
C LEU A 21 -2.38 -7.84 -5.27
N ALA A 22 -1.94 -8.89 -4.57
CA ALA A 22 -2.56 -10.21 -4.61
C ALA A 22 -3.77 -10.34 -3.68
N SER A 23 -3.71 -9.75 -2.48
CA SER A 23 -4.77 -9.91 -1.48
C SER A 23 -6.00 -9.03 -1.73
N GLU A 24 -5.83 -7.86 -2.37
CA GLU A 24 -6.94 -6.93 -2.60
C GLU A 24 -8.07 -7.52 -3.45
N PRO A 25 -7.81 -8.15 -4.62
CA PRO A 25 -8.87 -8.78 -5.41
C PRO A 25 -9.62 -9.87 -4.64
N VAL A 26 -8.91 -10.68 -3.86
CA VAL A 26 -9.49 -11.79 -3.07
C VAL A 26 -10.44 -11.24 -2.00
N LEU A 27 -9.96 -10.29 -1.18
CA LEU A 27 -10.76 -9.70 -0.10
C LEU A 27 -11.94 -8.89 -0.65
N ARG A 28 -11.72 -8.13 -1.73
CA ARG A 28 -12.78 -7.37 -2.40
C ARG A 28 -13.88 -8.29 -2.93
N ASN A 29 -13.52 -9.44 -3.51
CA ASN A 29 -14.50 -10.40 -3.98
C ASN A 29 -15.35 -10.95 -2.82
N GLN A 30 -14.73 -11.30 -1.69
CA GLN A 30 -15.45 -11.75 -0.50
C GLN A 30 -16.45 -10.70 0.01
N ILE A 31 -16.08 -9.41 -0.02
CA ILE A 31 -16.98 -8.32 0.38
C ILE A 31 -18.17 -8.23 -0.59
N ILE A 32 -17.93 -8.28 -1.90
CA ILE A 32 -18.98 -8.18 -2.92
C ILE A 32 -19.96 -9.37 -2.83
N THR A 33 -19.46 -10.59 -2.68
CA THR A 33 -20.28 -11.81 -2.57
C THR A 33 -21.10 -11.86 -1.27
N ASN A 34 -20.63 -11.18 -0.23
CA ASN A 34 -21.30 -11.11 1.07
C ASN A 34 -22.10 -9.82 1.29
N LYS A 35 -22.30 -9.00 0.26
CA LYS A 35 -23.06 -7.76 0.36
C LYS A 35 -24.45 -7.97 0.98
N ASN A 36 -24.82 -7.14 1.95
CA ASN A 36 -26.06 -7.20 2.74
C ASN A 36 -26.27 -8.52 3.51
N LYS A 37 -25.21 -9.27 3.80
CA LYS A 37 -25.23 -10.46 4.65
C LYS A 37 -24.44 -10.17 5.94
N SER A 38 -24.69 -10.94 7.01
CA SER A 38 -23.99 -10.79 8.29
C SER A 38 -22.46 -10.81 8.20
N GLY A 39 -21.90 -11.49 7.18
CA GLY A 39 -20.46 -11.55 6.94
C GLY A 39 -19.84 -10.29 6.32
N GLU A 40 -20.61 -9.36 5.76
CA GLU A 40 -20.07 -8.21 5.01
C GLU A 40 -19.13 -7.35 5.86
N ARG A 41 -19.59 -6.96 7.04
CA ARG A 41 -18.84 -6.08 7.97
C ARG A 41 -17.54 -6.73 8.41
N LYS A 42 -17.55 -8.04 8.66
CA LYS A 42 -16.37 -8.82 9.00
C LYS A 42 -15.33 -8.80 7.88
N PHE A 43 -15.74 -9.03 6.63
CA PHE A 43 -14.82 -8.97 5.50
C PHE A 43 -14.27 -7.56 5.25
N ILE A 44 -15.06 -6.51 5.45
CA ILE A 44 -14.56 -5.14 5.32
C ILE A 44 -13.60 -4.80 6.47
N SER A 45 -13.89 -5.22 7.70
CA SER A 45 -12.97 -5.06 8.83
C SER A 45 -11.64 -5.78 8.58
N LEU A 46 -11.70 -7.02 8.06
CA LEU A 46 -10.53 -7.80 7.66
C LEU A 46 -9.73 -7.06 6.58
N TYR A 47 -10.40 -6.57 5.54
CA TYR A 47 -9.79 -5.77 4.48
C TYR A 47 -9.06 -4.53 5.03
N LEU A 48 -9.72 -3.76 5.90
CA LEU A 48 -9.14 -2.58 6.53
C LEU A 48 -7.98 -2.89 7.46
N THR A 49 -7.94 -4.08 8.04
CA THR A 49 -6.85 -4.54 8.90
C THR A 49 -5.65 -4.96 8.05
N PHE A 50 -5.87 -5.80 7.04
CA PHE A 50 -4.83 -6.24 6.10
C PHE A 50 -4.20 -5.06 5.36
N ALA A 51 -5.02 -4.19 4.75
CA ALA A 51 -4.53 -3.03 4.03
C ALA A 51 -3.70 -2.09 4.91
N ASN A 52 -4.08 -1.93 6.19
CA ASN A 52 -3.33 -1.11 7.13
C ASN A 52 -2.02 -1.77 7.56
N LEU A 53 -2.04 -3.06 7.91
CA LEU A 53 -0.85 -3.76 8.40
C LEU A 53 0.20 -3.91 7.30
N LEU A 54 -0.19 -4.47 6.15
CA LEU A 54 0.72 -4.64 5.01
C LEU A 54 1.14 -3.30 4.42
N GLY A 55 0.22 -2.34 4.36
CA GLY A 55 0.50 -0.99 3.87
C GLY A 55 1.51 -0.25 4.75
N ILE A 56 1.34 -0.25 6.07
CA ILE A 56 2.27 0.40 6.99
C ILE A 56 3.63 -0.31 7.00
N ILE A 57 3.66 -1.64 7.16
CA ILE A 57 4.91 -2.39 7.22
C ILE A 57 5.70 -2.22 5.91
N GLY A 58 5.02 -2.35 4.76
CA GLY A 58 5.63 -2.14 3.45
C GLY A 58 6.12 -0.72 3.25
N ALA A 59 5.27 0.29 3.48
CA ALA A 59 5.62 1.69 3.22
C ALA A 59 6.71 2.21 4.15
N VAL A 60 6.58 1.98 5.45
CA VAL A 60 7.56 2.41 6.45
C VAL A 60 8.87 1.66 6.23
N GLY A 61 8.81 0.34 6.03
CA GLY A 61 9.99 -0.48 5.79
C GLY A 61 10.78 -0.02 4.56
N ILE A 62 10.11 0.15 3.42
CA ILE A 62 10.74 0.66 2.18
C ILE A 62 11.29 2.07 2.38
N LEU A 63 10.55 2.96 3.04
CA LEU A 63 10.99 4.33 3.26
C LEU A 63 12.30 4.38 4.05
N PHE A 64 12.32 3.76 5.22
CA PHE A 64 13.50 3.79 6.10
C PHE A 64 14.68 3.10 5.43
N THR A 65 14.50 1.86 4.97
CA THR A 65 15.60 1.12 4.33
C THR A 65 16.08 1.82 3.06
N GLY A 66 15.19 2.44 2.28
CA GLY A 66 15.55 3.22 1.10
C GLY A 66 16.39 4.45 1.44
N VAL A 67 16.02 5.22 2.46
CA VAL A 67 16.81 6.35 2.97
C VAL A 67 18.19 5.89 3.43
N PHE A 68 18.26 4.82 4.21
CA PHE A 68 19.53 4.27 4.68
C PHE A 68 20.42 3.78 3.53
N LEU A 69 19.85 3.13 2.50
CA LEU A 69 20.62 2.69 1.34
C LEU A 69 21.26 3.86 0.61
N VAL A 70 20.51 4.95 0.38
CA VAL A 70 21.04 6.16 -0.25
C VAL A 70 22.20 6.73 0.58
N LEU A 71 22.01 6.90 1.90
CA LEU A 71 23.03 7.43 2.81
C LEU A 71 24.30 6.57 2.90
N ASN A 72 24.22 5.28 2.57
CA ASN A 72 25.33 4.33 2.63
C ASN A 72 25.80 3.88 1.24
N SER A 73 25.45 4.63 0.19
CA SER A 73 25.84 4.37 -1.19
C SER A 73 26.44 5.63 -1.82
N ALA A 74 27.00 5.49 -3.03
CA ALA A 74 27.44 6.65 -3.81
C ALA A 74 26.25 7.42 -4.46
N TYR A 75 25.01 6.94 -4.29
CA TYR A 75 23.83 7.57 -4.86
C TYR A 75 23.35 8.76 -4.02
N GLY A 76 22.85 9.80 -4.70
CA GLY A 76 22.21 10.95 -4.06
C GLY A 76 20.68 10.83 -3.97
N PHE A 77 20.08 11.64 -3.10
CA PHE A 77 18.63 11.87 -3.10
C PHE A 77 18.24 12.75 -4.28
N PHE A 78 17.23 12.33 -5.05
CA PHE A 78 16.64 13.05 -6.17
C PHE A 78 17.66 13.54 -7.22
N SER A 79 18.81 12.88 -7.34
CA SER A 79 19.81 13.22 -8.37
C SER A 79 19.31 12.74 -9.73
N MET A 80 18.73 13.66 -10.49
CA MET A 80 18.31 13.39 -11.86
C MET A 80 19.55 13.20 -12.73
N ALA A 81 20.49 14.14 -12.76
CA ALA A 81 21.63 14.14 -13.68
C ALA A 81 22.40 12.80 -13.77
N ASP A 82 22.64 12.16 -12.62
CA ASP A 82 23.46 10.95 -12.57
C ASP A 82 22.63 9.67 -12.41
N ASN A 83 21.41 9.77 -11.85
CA ASN A 83 20.64 8.61 -11.36
C ASN A 83 19.11 8.80 -11.52
N HIS A 84 18.68 9.22 -12.71
CA HIS A 84 17.27 9.46 -13.06
C HIS A 84 16.30 8.34 -12.61
N TRP A 85 16.74 7.08 -12.71
CA TRP A 85 15.97 5.92 -12.26
C TRP A 85 15.65 5.98 -10.75
N LEU A 86 16.66 6.21 -9.92
CA LEU A 86 16.50 6.25 -8.46
C LEU A 86 15.68 7.48 -8.04
N ALA A 87 15.97 8.62 -8.66
CA ALA A 87 15.24 9.86 -8.41
C ALA A 87 13.74 9.70 -8.74
N THR A 88 13.42 9.01 -9.84
CA THR A 88 12.03 8.69 -10.20
C THR A 88 11.37 7.80 -9.14
N LYS A 89 12.04 6.74 -8.68
CA LYS A 89 11.52 5.86 -7.61
C LYS A 89 11.27 6.61 -6.29
N GLN A 90 12.16 7.52 -5.92
CA GLN A 90 12.01 8.36 -4.73
C GLN A 90 10.83 9.32 -4.87
N MET A 91 10.63 9.92 -6.06
CA MET A 91 9.49 10.78 -6.33
C MET A 91 8.16 10.00 -6.27
N LEU A 92 8.10 8.80 -6.86
CA LEU A 92 6.93 7.92 -6.74
C LEU A 92 6.64 7.56 -5.27
N MET A 93 7.67 7.36 -4.45
CA MET A 93 7.50 7.10 -3.02
C MET A 93 6.88 8.30 -2.29
N VAL A 94 7.32 9.52 -2.58
CA VAL A 94 6.72 10.75 -2.00
C VAL A 94 5.24 10.85 -2.38
N VAL A 95 4.91 10.63 -3.66
CA VAL A 95 3.52 10.63 -4.13
C VAL A 95 2.68 9.57 -3.39
N LEU A 96 3.21 8.36 -3.20
CA LEU A 96 2.54 7.31 -2.44
C LEU A 96 2.25 7.72 -1.01
N LEU A 97 3.23 8.30 -0.31
CA LEU A 97 3.06 8.75 1.08
C LEU A 97 1.98 9.83 1.20
N ILE A 98 1.91 10.76 0.23
CA ILE A 98 0.87 11.79 0.18
C ILE A 98 -0.51 11.15 -0.01
N ILE A 99 -0.67 10.23 -0.97
CA ILE A 99 -1.95 9.55 -1.21
C ILE A 99 -2.39 8.77 0.04
N ILE A 100 -1.45 8.06 0.68
CA ILE A 100 -1.74 7.31 1.91
C ILE A 100 -2.22 8.25 3.02
N GLY A 101 -1.44 9.30 3.30
CA GLY A 101 -1.72 10.25 4.38
C GLY A 101 -3.01 11.04 4.19
N VAL A 102 -3.22 11.57 2.99
CA VAL A 102 -4.32 12.51 2.69
C VAL A 102 -5.61 11.79 2.31
N VAL A 103 -5.54 10.60 1.70
CA VAL A 103 -6.72 9.91 1.17
C VAL A 103 -7.02 8.60 1.90
N ILE A 104 -6.07 7.68 1.98
CA ILE A 104 -6.32 6.34 2.54
C ILE A 104 -6.63 6.42 4.03
N ILE A 105 -5.75 7.04 4.83
CA ILE A 105 -5.91 7.11 6.28
C ILE A 105 -7.26 7.70 6.70
N PRO A 106 -7.69 8.89 6.23
CA PRO A 106 -8.98 9.45 6.64
C PRO A 106 -10.16 8.63 6.12
N THR A 107 -10.10 8.10 4.90
CA THR A 107 -11.19 7.29 4.33
C THR A 107 -11.35 5.96 5.09
N ALA A 108 -10.24 5.29 5.43
CA ALA A 108 -10.25 4.08 6.24
C ALA A 108 -10.78 4.33 7.66
N LYS A 109 -10.36 5.43 8.31
CA LYS A 109 -10.89 5.83 9.62
C LYS A 109 -12.40 6.09 9.56
N LYS A 110 -12.88 6.81 8.54
CA LYS A 110 -14.32 7.04 8.31
C LYS A 110 -15.06 5.71 8.17
N LEU A 111 -14.56 4.79 7.35
CA LEU A 111 -15.22 3.51 7.13
C LEU A 111 -15.24 2.61 8.37
N ARG A 112 -14.14 2.55 9.14
CA ARG A 112 -14.12 1.84 10.43
C ARG A 112 -15.19 2.36 11.39
N ARG A 113 -15.38 3.68 11.44
CA ARG A 113 -16.41 4.30 12.28
C ARG A 113 -17.82 3.94 11.83
N ILE A 114 -18.08 3.85 10.52
CA ILE A 114 -19.39 3.49 9.96
C ILE A 114 -19.73 2.02 10.25
N ILE A 115 -18.74 1.12 10.14
CA ILE A 115 -18.94 -0.31 10.40
C ILE A 115 -19.20 -0.58 11.88
N GLY A 116 -18.60 0.22 12.77
CA GLY A 116 -18.76 0.08 14.21
C GLY A 116 -18.09 -1.18 14.76
N ALA A 117 -18.45 -1.54 16.00
CA ALA A 117 -17.94 -2.73 16.67
C ALA A 117 -18.80 -3.99 16.45
N ASP A 118 -20.06 -3.82 16.03
CA ASP A 118 -20.97 -4.93 15.74
C ASP A 118 -20.71 -5.47 14.32
N LEU A 119 -19.82 -6.46 14.25
CA LEU A 119 -19.39 -7.09 13.00
C LEU A 119 -20.33 -8.20 12.52
N GLU A 120 -21.25 -8.66 13.36
CA GLU A 120 -22.20 -9.75 13.03
C GLU A 120 -23.58 -9.20 12.63
N SER A 121 -23.76 -7.88 12.64
CA SER A 121 -24.98 -7.21 12.21
C SER A 121 -25.35 -7.56 10.77
N SER A 122 -26.61 -7.99 10.58
CA SER A 122 -27.22 -8.17 9.26
C SER A 122 -27.70 -6.86 8.63
N ALA A 123 -27.63 -5.74 9.37
CA ALA A 123 -28.02 -4.45 8.86
C ALA A 123 -27.04 -3.99 7.78
N SER A 124 -27.59 -3.60 6.63
CA SER A 124 -26.82 -3.09 5.50
C SER A 124 -25.98 -1.88 5.91
N ILE A 125 -24.84 -1.73 5.24
CA ILE A 125 -23.99 -0.57 5.41
C ILE A 125 -24.68 0.64 4.76
N SER A 126 -24.52 1.82 5.35
CA SER A 126 -25.04 3.05 4.77
C SER A 126 -24.41 3.33 3.39
N GLU A 127 -25.12 4.10 2.56
CA GLU A 127 -24.60 4.52 1.25
C GLU A 127 -23.25 5.24 1.37
N ASP A 128 -23.08 6.05 2.41
CA ASP A 128 -21.81 6.69 2.77
C ASP A 128 -20.67 5.69 3.02
N GLY A 129 -20.97 4.54 3.63
CA GLY A 129 -20.00 3.47 3.85
C GLY A 129 -19.60 2.81 2.54
N TYR A 130 -20.56 2.54 1.65
CA TYR A 130 -20.27 2.01 0.32
C TYR A 130 -19.45 3.00 -0.52
N ASN A 131 -19.73 4.30 -0.44
CA ASN A 131 -18.96 5.34 -1.12
C ASN A 131 -17.52 5.42 -0.59
N ALA A 132 -17.32 5.34 0.73
CA ALA A 132 -15.99 5.27 1.32
C ALA A 132 -15.23 4.00 0.88
N LEU A 133 -15.90 2.85 0.85
CA LEU A 133 -15.32 1.58 0.41
C LEU A 133 -14.91 1.63 -1.08
N LYS A 134 -15.77 2.15 -1.95
CA LYS A 134 -15.47 2.35 -3.37
C LYS A 134 -14.26 3.27 -3.56
N LYS A 135 -14.19 4.35 -2.79
CA LYS A 135 -13.04 5.27 -2.79
C LYS A 135 -11.76 4.55 -2.41
N LEU A 136 -11.77 3.72 -1.35
CA LEU A 136 -10.61 2.92 -0.94
C LEU A 136 -10.16 1.95 -2.04
N TYR A 137 -11.09 1.24 -2.69
CA TYR A 137 -10.74 0.34 -3.79
C TYR A 137 -10.06 1.06 -4.95
N LEU A 138 -10.59 2.22 -5.37
CA LEU A 138 -10.00 3.01 -6.43
C LEU A 138 -8.62 3.53 -6.05
N THR A 139 -8.47 4.09 -4.84
CA THR A 139 -7.18 4.60 -4.38
C THR A 139 -6.14 3.48 -4.19
N ASN A 140 -6.53 2.32 -3.66
CA ASN A 140 -5.63 1.18 -3.53
C ASN A 140 -5.21 0.61 -4.88
N LYS A 141 -6.09 0.61 -5.89
CA LYS A 141 -5.70 0.26 -7.26
C LYS A 141 -4.61 1.20 -7.78
N VAL A 142 -4.74 2.51 -7.57
CA VAL A 142 -3.72 3.50 -7.96
C VAL A 142 -2.41 3.25 -7.22
N ILE A 143 -2.45 3.04 -5.90
CA ILE A 143 -1.26 2.71 -5.10
C ILE A 143 -0.57 1.45 -5.63
N ASN A 144 -1.33 0.38 -5.86
CA ASN A 144 -0.79 -0.88 -6.36
C ASN A 144 -0.12 -0.73 -7.72
N ILE A 145 -0.69 0.09 -8.62
CA ILE A 145 -0.06 0.42 -9.91
C ILE A 145 1.26 1.17 -9.71
N ILE A 146 1.29 2.19 -8.84
CA ILE A 146 2.50 2.97 -8.58
C ILE A 146 3.60 2.09 -7.96
N VAL A 147 3.24 1.26 -6.97
CA VAL A 147 4.17 0.30 -6.33
C VAL A 147 4.71 -0.68 -7.35
N PHE A 148 3.84 -1.23 -8.21
CA PHE A 148 4.25 -2.13 -9.27
C PHE A 148 5.22 -1.47 -10.25
N ILE A 149 4.94 -0.23 -10.69
CA ILE A 149 5.86 0.56 -11.53
C ILE A 149 7.21 0.79 -10.81
N ASN A 150 7.19 1.15 -9.53
CA ASN A 150 8.40 1.37 -8.73
C ASN A 150 9.26 0.08 -8.65
N PHE A 151 8.60 -1.06 -8.50
CA PHE A 151 9.23 -2.37 -8.51
C PHE A 151 9.79 -2.76 -9.89
N LEU A 152 9.04 -2.50 -10.97
CA LEU A 152 9.50 -2.72 -12.33
C LEU A 152 10.75 -1.90 -12.64
N PHE A 153 10.78 -0.63 -12.25
CA PHE A 153 12.00 0.18 -12.34
C PHE A 153 13.15 -0.55 -11.66
N ALA A 154 12.97 -1.08 -10.46
CA ALA A 154 14.03 -1.78 -9.74
C ALA A 154 14.57 -3.02 -10.46
N ILE A 155 13.68 -3.80 -11.06
CA ILE A 155 14.08 -4.99 -11.83
C ILE A 155 14.76 -4.58 -13.13
N THR A 156 14.20 -3.66 -13.90
CA THR A 156 14.75 -3.30 -15.22
C THR A 156 16.15 -2.72 -15.10
N HIS A 157 16.41 -1.87 -14.11
CA HIS A 157 17.76 -1.38 -13.84
C HIS A 157 18.72 -2.51 -13.39
N ARG A 158 18.23 -3.59 -12.75
CA ARG A 158 19.12 -4.66 -12.27
C ARG A 158 19.56 -5.61 -13.39
N TYR A 159 18.75 -5.77 -14.43
CA TYR A 159 18.94 -6.80 -15.47
C TYR A 159 19.14 -6.27 -16.89
N ILE A 160 18.70 -5.04 -17.18
CA ILE A 160 18.69 -4.46 -18.53
C ILE A 160 19.58 -3.20 -18.61
N GLY A 161 19.81 -2.53 -17.48
CA GLY A 161 20.63 -1.33 -17.35
C GLY A 161 21.93 -1.59 -16.61
#